data_AF-G9QR32-F1
#
_entry.id   AF-G9QR32-F1
#
_cell.length_a   1.000
_cell.length_b   1.000
_cell.length_c   1.000
_cell.angle_alpha   90.00
_cell.angle_beta   90.00
_cell.angle_gamma   90.00
#
_symmetry.space_group_name_H-M   'P 1'
#
loop_
_entity.id
_entity.type
_entity.pdbx_description
1 polymer ?
#
loop_
_entity_poly.entity_id
_entity_poly.type
_entity_poly.pdbx_seq_one_letter_code
_entity_poly.pdbx_strand_id
1 'polypeptide(L)'
;MRKITIRFVYFLVILTLFFVLAMLYLWHEGEYQRGFANIDNSEFYHSPEGKIYVQISGSGKYELKGVDEASFRVLKLKHAYDYSNVAADKNHVYCAREILPGLDPNSTKVLGNGYISDGKISYYCATRSEKEAGFSEFGAIMKNLVHVFIKSYDDSPYFYRTKRVESTNLEPIFDAGFARDGATLYYKGEKLDADPNELRYITTESGAASGYYTDGKSLFMGFYRLDASYSDETRRICYDAKHDIEYLFEPKSGAVFANEHKFSAQNMPYSAIYSVDNVHSFWPLFASKDGIYFWDGSKNEQAKISDYQLKGELKRLYADVFVDEISAYFLQQGEEWQRSKHGRHLVAQTVSLYKFAPSSSWREIGLVKDGEYGAVYANGDKLYFFSKIKPFYGIRHSVYEVADLSVIEILTRPSKELSAKDISEMIKRGELVEASGEEVARSRIEFDSPKIILYITFGIAFFVIVLTTLAKPKRDERDLR
;
A
#
# COMPACT_ATOMS: atom_id res chain seq x y z
N MET A 1 -43.25 -23.67 29.21
CA MET A 1 -41.88 -24.17 28.92
C MET A 1 -41.83 -25.11 27.72
N ARG A 2 -42.54 -26.25 27.70
CA ARG A 2 -42.51 -27.25 26.59
C ARG A 2 -42.76 -26.68 25.17
N LYS A 3 -43.71 -25.74 24.98
CA LYS A 3 -43.96 -25.08 23.68
C LYS A 3 -42.81 -24.17 23.21
N ILE A 4 -42.09 -23.54 24.14
CA ILE A 4 -40.94 -22.67 23.83
C ILE A 4 -39.73 -23.54 23.45
N THR A 5 -39.50 -24.63 24.20
CA THR A 5 -38.46 -25.63 23.88
C THR A 5 -38.69 -26.28 22.51
N ILE A 6 -39.93 -26.63 22.16
CA ILE A 6 -40.26 -27.19 20.84
C ILE A 6 -39.99 -26.19 19.71
N ARG A 7 -40.38 -24.92 19.88
CA ARG A 7 -40.09 -23.85 18.89
C ARG A 7 -38.59 -23.60 18.73
N PHE A 8 -37.83 -23.65 19.83
CA PHE A 8 -36.38 -23.51 19.82
C PHE A 8 -35.69 -24.68 19.12
N VAL A 9 -36.16 -25.92 19.33
CA VAL A 9 -35.68 -27.11 18.63
C VAL A 9 -35.97 -27.02 17.13
N TYR A 10 -37.19 -26.63 16.73
CA TYR A 10 -37.50 -26.40 15.30
C TYR A 10 -36.62 -25.33 14.68
N PHE A 11 -36.38 -24.22 15.39
CA PHE A 11 -35.46 -23.17 14.94
C PHE A 11 -34.05 -23.72 14.73
N LEU A 12 -33.53 -24.51 15.68
CA LEU A 12 -32.19 -25.09 15.59
C LEU A 12 -32.08 -26.11 14.44
N VAL A 13 -33.12 -26.92 14.21
CA VAL A 13 -33.21 -27.86 13.07
C VAL A 13 -33.27 -27.12 11.73
N ILE A 14 -34.01 -26.02 11.64
CA ILE A 14 -34.05 -25.18 10.42
C ILE A 14 -32.69 -24.54 10.18
N LEU A 15 -32.03 -24.04 11.24
CA LEU A 15 -30.70 -23.45 11.17
C LEU A 15 -29.64 -24.45 10.70
N THR A 16 -29.66 -25.69 11.22
CA THR A 16 -28.73 -26.74 10.79
C THR A 16 -29.01 -27.19 9.36
N LEU A 17 -30.28 -27.31 8.96
CA LEU A 17 -30.64 -27.62 7.58
C LEU A 17 -30.13 -26.54 6.62
N PHE A 18 -30.31 -25.26 6.96
CA PHE A 18 -29.81 -24.14 6.16
C PHE A 18 -28.28 -24.15 6.08
N PHE A 19 -27.60 -24.42 7.20
CA PHE A 19 -26.14 -24.56 7.22
C PHE A 19 -25.64 -25.69 6.31
N VAL A 20 -26.29 -26.86 6.35
CA VAL A 20 -25.96 -28.01 5.48
C VAL A 20 -26.21 -27.67 4.02
N LEU A 21 -27.34 -27.04 3.69
CA LEU A 21 -27.63 -26.60 2.31
C LEU A 21 -26.62 -25.56 1.82
N ALA A 22 -26.22 -24.62 2.68
CA ALA A 22 -25.16 -23.65 2.36
C ALA A 22 -23.83 -24.36 2.09
N MET A 23 -23.44 -25.33 2.91
CA MET A 23 -22.21 -26.12 2.71
C MET A 23 -22.25 -26.93 1.42
N LEU A 24 -23.38 -27.57 1.10
CA LEU A 24 -23.55 -28.31 -0.15
C LEU A 24 -23.47 -27.38 -1.36
N TYR A 25 -24.08 -26.19 -1.28
CA TYR A 25 -24.00 -25.18 -2.31
C TYR A 25 -22.56 -24.67 -2.50
N LEU A 26 -21.84 -24.39 -1.41
CA LEU A 26 -20.42 -23.99 -1.46
C LEU A 26 -19.53 -25.07 -2.06
N TRP A 27 -19.80 -26.34 -1.74
CA TRP A 27 -19.07 -27.46 -2.32
C TRP A 27 -19.35 -27.57 -3.83
N HIS A 28 -20.62 -27.51 -4.24
CA HIS A 28 -21.01 -27.54 -5.65
C HIS A 28 -20.39 -26.38 -6.45
N GLU A 29 -20.47 -25.14 -5.93
CA GLU A 29 -19.82 -23.98 -6.56
C GLU A 29 -18.29 -24.13 -6.58
N GLY A 30 -17.69 -24.68 -5.53
CA GLY A 30 -16.26 -24.98 -5.50
C GLY A 30 -15.83 -26.04 -6.52
N GLU A 31 -16.70 -27.01 -6.85
CA GLU A 31 -16.47 -27.95 -7.97
C GLU A 31 -16.63 -27.27 -9.32
N TYR A 32 -17.68 -26.49 -9.47
CA TYR A 32 -17.92 -25.70 -10.68
C TYR A 32 -16.74 -24.79 -11.02
N GLN A 33 -16.24 -24.03 -10.03
CA GLN A 33 -15.08 -23.14 -10.17
C GLN A 33 -13.77 -23.87 -10.49
N ARG A 34 -13.60 -25.12 -10.04
CA ARG A 34 -12.45 -25.97 -10.37
C ARG A 34 -12.47 -26.47 -11.81
N GLY A 35 -13.65 -26.53 -12.43
CA GLY A 35 -13.80 -26.92 -13.84
C GLY A 35 -13.42 -25.83 -14.84
N PHE A 36 -13.04 -24.62 -14.39
CA PHE A 36 -12.64 -23.54 -15.27
C PHE A 36 -11.24 -23.79 -15.85
N ALA A 37 -11.13 -23.77 -17.17
CA ALA A 37 -9.87 -23.90 -17.87
C ALA A 37 -9.35 -22.53 -18.30
N ASN A 38 -8.11 -22.20 -17.97
CA ASN A 38 -7.49 -20.95 -18.39
C ASN A 38 -7.27 -20.92 -19.91
N ILE A 39 -7.46 -19.75 -20.52
CA ILE A 39 -7.22 -19.52 -21.95
C ILE A 39 -5.88 -18.82 -22.11
N ASP A 40 -4.93 -19.45 -22.80
CA ASP A 40 -3.66 -18.84 -23.23
C ASP A 40 -2.78 -18.18 -22.15
N ASN A 41 -2.84 -18.64 -20.90
CA ASN A 41 -2.19 -18.00 -19.74
C ASN A 41 -2.61 -16.53 -19.59
N SER A 42 -3.92 -16.27 -19.64
CA SER A 42 -4.52 -14.94 -19.59
C SER A 42 -5.47 -14.78 -18.40
N GLU A 43 -6.10 -13.62 -18.25
CA GLU A 43 -7.19 -13.44 -17.28
C GLU A 43 -8.49 -14.13 -17.72
N PHE A 44 -8.56 -14.73 -18.91
CA PHE A 44 -9.76 -15.37 -19.45
C PHE A 44 -9.80 -16.89 -19.21
N TYR A 45 -11.00 -17.42 -19.05
CA TYR A 45 -11.27 -18.83 -18.74
C TYR A 45 -12.49 -19.35 -19.50
N HIS A 46 -12.45 -20.61 -19.91
CA HIS A 46 -13.64 -21.36 -20.29
C HIS A 46 -14.31 -21.94 -19.05
N SER A 47 -15.63 -21.77 -18.93
CA SER A 47 -16.44 -22.54 -17.97
C SER A 47 -16.64 -23.98 -18.47
N PRO A 48 -17.08 -24.91 -17.60
CA PRO A 48 -17.49 -26.26 -18.00
C PRO A 48 -18.55 -26.29 -19.12
N GLU A 49 -19.38 -25.26 -19.25
CA GLU A 49 -20.40 -25.11 -20.29
C GLU A 49 -19.86 -24.45 -21.58
N GLY A 50 -18.56 -24.15 -21.65
CA GLY A 50 -17.92 -23.53 -22.80
C GLY A 50 -18.06 -22.00 -22.89
N LYS A 51 -18.63 -21.35 -21.86
CA LYS A 51 -18.76 -19.89 -21.79
C LYS A 51 -17.44 -19.23 -21.43
N ILE A 52 -17.23 -17.98 -21.85
CA ILE A 52 -16.01 -17.22 -21.55
C ILE A 52 -16.20 -16.37 -20.31
N TYR A 53 -15.23 -16.42 -19.40
CA TYR A 53 -15.19 -15.62 -18.19
C TYR A 53 -13.86 -14.87 -18.09
N VAL A 54 -13.86 -13.71 -17.45
CA VAL A 54 -12.65 -12.97 -17.08
C VAL A 54 -12.49 -12.97 -15.55
N GLN A 55 -11.28 -13.28 -15.08
CA GLN A 55 -10.89 -13.21 -13.68
C GLN A 55 -10.45 -11.79 -13.34
N ILE A 56 -11.22 -11.12 -12.50
CA ILE A 56 -10.85 -9.81 -11.95
C ILE A 56 -10.20 -10.05 -10.58
N SER A 57 -8.95 -9.63 -10.44
CA SER A 57 -8.23 -9.69 -9.16
C SER A 57 -9.02 -8.95 -8.08
N GLY A 58 -9.25 -9.61 -6.94
CA GLY A 58 -10.03 -9.09 -5.82
C GLY A 58 -11.56 -9.23 -5.93
N SER A 59 -12.09 -9.68 -7.08
CA SER A 59 -13.53 -9.69 -7.36
C SER A 59 -14.10 -11.00 -7.91
N GLY A 60 -13.26 -11.92 -8.39
CA GLY A 60 -13.69 -13.24 -8.90
C GLY A 60 -13.83 -13.30 -10.43
N LYS A 61 -14.43 -14.39 -10.93
CA LYS A 61 -14.65 -14.62 -12.37
C LYS A 61 -16.01 -14.10 -12.81
N TYR A 62 -16.05 -13.42 -13.94
CA TYR A 62 -17.24 -12.78 -14.50
C TYR A 62 -17.48 -13.22 -15.94
N GLU A 63 -18.71 -13.60 -16.27
CA GLU A 63 -19.07 -14.03 -17.62
C GLU A 63 -18.96 -12.85 -18.60
N LEU A 64 -18.31 -13.09 -19.74
CA LEU A 64 -18.19 -12.11 -20.81
C LEU A 64 -19.38 -12.25 -21.76
N LYS A 65 -20.38 -11.36 -21.61
CA LYS A 65 -21.62 -11.38 -22.39
C LYS A 65 -21.39 -10.90 -23.83
N GLY A 66 -22.06 -11.53 -24.80
CA GLY A 66 -22.03 -11.11 -26.21
C GLY A 66 -20.77 -11.51 -26.99
N VAL A 67 -19.93 -12.36 -26.40
CA VAL A 67 -18.76 -12.94 -27.06
C VAL A 67 -19.17 -14.00 -28.07
N ASP A 68 -18.46 -14.07 -29.20
CA ASP A 68 -18.48 -15.24 -30.08
C ASP A 68 -17.42 -16.25 -29.62
N GLU A 69 -17.83 -17.30 -28.89
CA GLU A 69 -16.92 -18.23 -28.24
C GLU A 69 -16.02 -18.99 -29.24
N ALA A 70 -16.51 -19.20 -30.47
CA ALA A 70 -15.79 -19.94 -31.51
C ALA A 70 -14.61 -19.17 -32.11
N SER A 71 -14.68 -17.85 -32.15
CA SER A 71 -13.61 -16.99 -32.69
C SER A 71 -12.82 -16.24 -31.60
N PHE A 72 -13.14 -16.48 -30.33
CA PHE A 72 -12.47 -15.87 -29.20
C PHE A 72 -10.98 -16.23 -29.17
N ARG A 73 -10.13 -15.21 -29.02
CA ARG A 73 -8.68 -15.37 -28.86
C ARG A 73 -8.11 -14.29 -27.95
N VAL A 74 -7.10 -14.66 -27.18
CA VAL A 74 -6.39 -13.71 -26.33
C VAL A 74 -5.39 -12.91 -27.17
N LEU A 75 -5.36 -11.60 -26.99
CA LEU A 75 -4.33 -10.74 -27.57
C LEU A 75 -3.23 -10.55 -26.54
N LYS A 76 -1.99 -10.94 -26.86
CA LYS A 76 -0.85 -10.83 -25.95
C LYS A 76 0.45 -10.52 -26.67
N LEU A 77 1.40 -9.97 -25.93
CA LEU A 77 2.78 -9.84 -26.40
C LEU A 77 3.46 -11.21 -26.39
N LYS A 78 4.27 -11.49 -27.42
CA LYS A 78 4.94 -12.79 -27.60
C LYS A 78 5.88 -13.20 -26.46
N HIS A 79 6.36 -12.25 -25.67
CA HIS A 79 7.34 -12.46 -24.60
C HIS A 79 6.95 -11.83 -23.26
N ALA A 80 5.66 -11.49 -23.07
CA ALA A 80 5.19 -11.00 -21.78
C ALA A 80 4.91 -12.18 -20.84
N TYR A 81 5.43 -12.10 -19.62
CA TYR A 81 5.14 -13.04 -18.53
C TYR A 81 3.81 -12.75 -17.83
N ASP A 82 3.20 -11.60 -18.10
CA ASP A 82 1.94 -11.18 -17.48
C ASP A 82 0.71 -11.83 -18.14
N TYR A 83 -0.29 -12.11 -17.32
CA TYR A 83 -1.62 -12.53 -17.77
C TYR A 83 -2.26 -11.38 -18.55
N SER A 84 -2.53 -11.60 -19.83
CA SER A 84 -3.24 -10.60 -20.64
C SER A 84 -4.70 -10.50 -20.21
N ASN A 85 -5.17 -9.27 -20.06
CA ASN A 85 -6.58 -8.93 -19.86
C ASN A 85 -7.24 -8.43 -21.15
N VAL A 86 -6.60 -8.63 -22.31
CA VAL A 86 -7.08 -8.20 -23.62
C VAL A 86 -7.40 -9.40 -24.50
N ALA A 87 -8.56 -9.39 -25.12
CA ALA A 87 -8.99 -10.43 -26.05
C ALA A 87 -9.77 -9.84 -27.22
N ALA A 88 -10.03 -10.68 -28.22
CA ALA A 88 -10.90 -10.32 -29.33
C ALA A 88 -11.66 -11.56 -29.82
N ASP A 89 -12.82 -11.33 -30.41
CA ASP A 89 -13.51 -12.32 -31.24
C ASP A 89 -13.58 -11.79 -32.69
N LYS A 90 -14.48 -12.32 -33.52
CA LYS A 90 -14.68 -11.84 -34.90
C LYS A 90 -15.38 -10.47 -35.00
N ASN A 91 -16.05 -10.03 -33.94
CA ASN A 91 -16.90 -8.83 -33.91
C ASN A 91 -16.27 -7.69 -33.10
N HIS A 92 -15.62 -8.01 -31.96
CA HIS A 92 -15.21 -7.03 -30.97
C HIS A 92 -13.82 -7.29 -30.40
N VAL A 93 -13.23 -6.24 -29.84
CA VAL A 93 -12.05 -6.28 -28.98
C VAL A 93 -12.48 -5.96 -27.55
N TYR A 94 -11.93 -6.69 -26.59
CA TYR A 94 -12.28 -6.61 -25.18
C TYR A 94 -11.07 -6.19 -24.33
N CYS A 95 -11.28 -5.27 -23.39
CA CYS A 95 -10.42 -5.02 -22.24
C CYS A 95 -11.15 -5.50 -20.99
N ALA A 96 -10.70 -6.62 -20.43
CA ALA A 96 -11.41 -7.38 -19.40
C ALA A 96 -12.88 -7.62 -19.78
N ARG A 97 -13.83 -6.90 -19.15
CA ARG A 97 -15.27 -7.00 -19.44
C ARG A 97 -15.77 -6.02 -20.50
N GLU A 98 -14.99 -5.01 -20.83
CA GLU A 98 -15.44 -3.89 -21.65
C GLU A 98 -15.12 -4.12 -23.12
N ILE A 99 -16.10 -3.87 -23.99
CA ILE A 99 -15.89 -3.79 -25.44
C ILE A 99 -15.21 -2.45 -25.74
N LEU A 100 -14.10 -2.48 -26.48
CA LEU A 100 -13.39 -1.30 -26.96
C LEU A 100 -13.96 -0.87 -28.33
N PRO A 101 -14.79 0.19 -28.40
CA PRO A 101 -15.54 0.47 -29.61
C PRO A 101 -14.65 0.96 -30.76
N GLY A 102 -14.93 0.46 -31.95
CA GLY A 102 -14.33 0.89 -33.22
C GLY A 102 -13.00 0.22 -33.58
N LEU A 103 -12.37 -0.52 -32.66
CA LEU A 103 -11.18 -1.31 -33.00
C LEU A 103 -11.54 -2.45 -33.96
N ASP A 104 -10.77 -2.63 -35.02
CA ASP A 104 -10.86 -3.78 -35.91
C ASP A 104 -10.23 -5.02 -35.23
N PRO A 105 -11.02 -6.05 -34.89
CA PRO A 105 -10.49 -7.23 -34.24
C PRO A 105 -9.35 -7.89 -35.02
N ASN A 106 -9.39 -7.88 -36.35
CA ASN A 106 -8.43 -8.62 -37.18
C ASN A 106 -7.03 -7.98 -37.19
N SER A 107 -6.95 -6.65 -37.08
CA SER A 107 -5.67 -5.93 -37.10
C SER A 107 -5.18 -5.49 -35.71
N THR A 108 -6.04 -5.57 -34.69
CA THR A 108 -5.72 -5.13 -33.31
C THR A 108 -4.55 -5.92 -32.71
N LYS A 109 -3.61 -5.20 -32.10
CA LYS A 109 -2.45 -5.74 -31.40
C LYS A 109 -2.22 -5.03 -30.08
N VAL A 110 -1.74 -5.78 -29.09
CA VAL A 110 -1.19 -5.21 -27.86
C VAL A 110 0.22 -4.67 -28.16
N LEU A 111 0.47 -3.41 -27.84
CA LEU A 111 1.75 -2.74 -28.03
C LEU A 111 2.67 -2.94 -26.80
N GLY A 112 2.10 -2.91 -25.60
CA GLY A 112 2.81 -2.94 -24.32
C GLY A 112 2.37 -1.84 -23.37
N ASN A 113 2.74 -1.91 -22.09
CA ASN A 113 2.37 -0.94 -21.05
C ASN A 113 0.87 -0.62 -20.94
N GLY A 114 0.00 -1.56 -21.35
CA GLY A 114 -1.47 -1.37 -21.40
C GLY A 114 -2.00 -0.73 -22.68
N TYR A 115 -1.15 -0.41 -23.67
CA TYR A 115 -1.58 0.16 -24.95
C TYR A 115 -1.91 -0.91 -25.99
N ILE A 116 -2.97 -0.66 -26.74
CA ILE A 116 -3.53 -1.53 -27.77
C ILE A 116 -3.86 -0.66 -28.99
N SER A 117 -3.58 -1.14 -30.20
CA SER A 117 -3.91 -0.41 -31.42
C SER A 117 -4.22 -1.34 -32.59
N ASP A 118 -5.12 -0.90 -33.47
CA ASP A 118 -5.42 -1.55 -34.76
C ASP A 118 -4.76 -0.81 -35.96
N GLY A 119 -3.99 0.26 -35.68
CA GLY A 119 -3.36 1.15 -36.65
C GLY A 119 -4.18 2.38 -37.04
N LYS A 120 -5.47 2.45 -36.65
CA LYS A 120 -6.38 3.59 -36.89
C LYS A 120 -6.96 4.14 -35.59
N ILE A 121 -7.13 3.29 -34.60
CA ILE A 121 -7.64 3.60 -33.27
C ILE A 121 -6.72 2.92 -32.25
N SER A 122 -6.45 3.65 -31.17
CA SER A 122 -5.71 3.13 -30.03
C SER A 122 -6.49 3.31 -28.75
N TYR A 123 -6.27 2.39 -27.83
CA TYR A 123 -6.77 2.45 -26.47
C TYR A 123 -5.65 2.17 -25.47
N TYR A 124 -5.75 2.80 -24.32
CA TYR A 124 -5.17 2.32 -23.09
C TYR A 124 -6.19 1.42 -22.38
N CYS A 125 -5.72 0.26 -21.95
CA CYS A 125 -6.39 -0.73 -21.11
C CYS A 125 -5.46 -1.00 -19.94
N ALA A 126 -5.87 -0.68 -18.72
CA ALA A 126 -5.04 -0.91 -17.54
C ALA A 126 -4.60 -2.37 -17.44
N THR A 127 -3.39 -2.63 -16.99
CA THR A 127 -2.90 -4.00 -16.78
C THR A 127 -3.33 -4.60 -15.44
N ARG A 128 -3.90 -3.77 -14.56
CA ARG A 128 -4.43 -4.16 -13.25
C ARG A 128 -5.77 -3.48 -13.03
N SER A 129 -6.64 -4.13 -12.27
CA SER A 129 -7.91 -3.54 -11.86
C SER A 129 -7.69 -2.42 -10.85
N GLU A 130 -8.41 -1.32 -11.04
CA GLU A 130 -8.56 -0.21 -10.08
C GLU A 130 -9.85 -0.43 -9.27
N LYS A 131 -9.87 0.03 -8.03
CA LYS A 131 -11.05 -0.03 -7.14
C LYS A 131 -11.81 1.29 -7.23
N GLU A 132 -13.14 1.24 -7.29
CA GLU A 132 -13.97 2.44 -7.26
C GLU A 132 -13.74 3.26 -5.97
N ALA A 133 -13.63 4.58 -6.13
CA ALA A 133 -13.44 5.51 -5.03
C ALA A 133 -14.66 5.50 -4.08
N GLY A 134 -14.42 5.47 -2.77
CA GLY A 134 -15.48 5.41 -1.75
C GLY A 134 -16.02 4.00 -1.46
N PHE A 135 -15.51 2.96 -2.13
CA PHE A 135 -15.89 1.58 -1.84
C PHE A 135 -15.18 1.07 -0.58
N SER A 136 -15.88 1.07 0.56
CA SER A 136 -15.31 0.59 1.84
C SER A 136 -14.86 -0.88 1.72
N GLU A 137 -13.77 -1.26 2.39
CA GLU A 137 -13.34 -2.67 2.50
C GLU A 137 -14.49 -3.56 2.99
N PHE A 138 -15.32 -3.02 3.88
CA PHE A 138 -16.54 -3.66 4.36
C PHE A 138 -17.56 -3.92 3.23
N GLY A 139 -17.79 -2.95 2.35
CA GLY A 139 -18.65 -3.13 1.17
C GLY A 139 -18.12 -4.19 0.21
N ALA A 140 -16.79 -4.28 0.05
CA ALA A 140 -16.14 -5.30 -0.78
C ALA A 140 -16.28 -6.71 -0.16
N ILE A 141 -16.07 -6.86 1.15
CA ILE A 141 -16.26 -8.11 1.88
C ILE A 141 -17.72 -8.56 1.82
N MET A 142 -18.68 -7.66 2.07
CA MET A 142 -20.10 -7.96 2.00
C MET A 142 -20.57 -8.30 0.59
N LYS A 143 -20.10 -7.59 -0.44
CA LYS A 143 -20.38 -7.96 -1.83
C LYS A 143 -19.77 -9.31 -2.19
N ASN A 144 -18.55 -9.63 -1.73
CA ASN A 144 -17.96 -10.96 -1.95
C ASN A 144 -18.73 -12.08 -1.24
N LEU A 145 -19.28 -11.83 -0.03
CA LEU A 145 -20.20 -12.78 0.62
C LEU A 145 -21.50 -12.93 -0.17
N VAL A 146 -22.11 -11.84 -0.62
CA VAL A 146 -23.30 -11.87 -1.50
C VAL A 146 -23.01 -12.52 -2.85
N HIS A 147 -21.81 -12.35 -3.40
CA HIS A 147 -21.32 -12.95 -4.64
C HIS A 147 -21.37 -14.47 -4.56
N VAL A 148 -20.93 -15.02 -3.43
CA VAL A 148 -21.03 -16.46 -3.15
C VAL A 148 -22.49 -16.90 -3.12
N PHE A 149 -23.40 -16.20 -2.44
CA PHE A 149 -24.76 -16.69 -2.18
C PHE A 149 -25.85 -16.31 -3.21
N ILE A 150 -25.69 -15.25 -4.01
CA ILE A 150 -26.81 -14.64 -4.78
C ILE A 150 -26.56 -14.58 -6.30
N LYS A 151 -25.38 -14.96 -6.82
CA LYS A 151 -25.07 -14.84 -8.27
C LYS A 151 -25.34 -13.43 -8.84
N SER A 152 -25.18 -12.40 -8.02
CA SER A 152 -25.24 -11.00 -8.46
C SER A 152 -23.89 -10.61 -9.08
N TYR A 153 -23.64 -11.05 -10.31
CA TYR A 153 -22.36 -10.91 -11.01
C TYR A 153 -22.19 -9.56 -11.74
N ASP A 154 -23.13 -8.62 -11.70
CA ASP A 154 -23.04 -7.46 -12.60
C ASP A 154 -22.14 -6.31 -12.06
N ASP A 155 -22.12 -6.02 -10.75
CA ASP A 155 -21.43 -4.81 -10.21
C ASP A 155 -20.16 -5.11 -9.36
N SER A 156 -19.08 -5.52 -10.02
CA SER A 156 -17.74 -5.56 -9.41
C SER A 156 -17.28 -4.14 -9.02
N PRO A 157 -16.81 -3.90 -7.79
CA PRO A 157 -16.21 -2.60 -7.41
C PRO A 157 -14.80 -2.41 -8.01
N TYR A 158 -14.29 -3.43 -8.71
CA TYR A 158 -13.03 -3.41 -9.42
C TYR A 158 -13.31 -3.29 -10.92
N PHE A 159 -12.66 -2.33 -11.57
CA PHE A 159 -12.76 -2.06 -13.00
C PHE A 159 -11.37 -1.91 -13.63
N TYR A 160 -11.28 -2.09 -14.94
CA TYR A 160 -10.05 -1.83 -15.67
C TYR A 160 -10.21 -0.46 -16.35
N ARG A 161 -9.33 0.49 -16.04
CA ARG A 161 -9.38 1.80 -16.69
C ARG A 161 -9.17 1.62 -18.19
N THR A 162 -10.14 2.07 -18.98
CA THR A 162 -10.06 2.14 -20.44
C THR A 162 -10.11 3.58 -20.91
N LYS A 163 -9.26 3.92 -21.89
CA LYS A 163 -9.23 5.27 -22.46
C LYS A 163 -8.85 5.21 -23.93
N ARG A 164 -9.66 5.79 -24.80
CA ARG A 164 -9.28 6.00 -26.21
C ARG A 164 -8.15 7.03 -26.27
N VAL A 165 -7.10 6.71 -26.99
CA VAL A 165 -5.91 7.56 -27.13
C VAL A 165 -5.98 8.30 -28.46
N GLU A 166 -5.54 9.56 -28.47
CA GLU A 166 -5.58 10.41 -29.66
C GLU A 166 -4.59 9.97 -30.75
N SER A 167 -3.49 9.33 -30.37
CA SER A 167 -2.45 8.85 -31.29
C SER A 167 -2.58 7.36 -31.61
N THR A 168 -2.21 7.00 -32.84
CA THR A 168 -2.07 5.62 -33.32
C THR A 168 -0.63 5.14 -33.36
N ASN A 169 0.35 6.04 -33.23
CA ASN A 169 1.78 5.73 -33.38
C ASN A 169 2.46 5.62 -32.00
N LEU A 170 1.83 4.87 -31.10
CA LEU A 170 2.26 4.78 -29.71
C LEU A 170 3.42 3.80 -29.56
N GLU A 171 4.49 4.27 -28.93
CA GLU A 171 5.63 3.47 -28.49
C GLU A 171 5.61 3.35 -26.96
N PRO A 172 5.37 2.15 -26.39
CA PRO A 172 5.50 1.92 -24.96
C PRO A 172 6.93 2.18 -24.49
N ILE A 173 7.10 2.99 -23.45
CA ILE A 173 8.40 3.38 -22.88
C ILE A 173 8.34 3.39 -21.35
N PHE A 174 9.50 3.47 -20.69
CA PHE A 174 9.64 3.65 -19.24
C PHE A 174 9.03 2.52 -18.39
N ASP A 175 7.72 2.51 -18.16
CA ASP A 175 7.01 1.48 -17.39
C ASP A 175 5.51 1.42 -17.73
N ALA A 176 4.77 0.51 -17.10
CA ALA A 176 3.34 0.32 -17.25
C ALA A 176 2.55 1.65 -17.20
N GLY A 177 1.66 1.85 -18.17
CA GLY A 177 0.93 3.09 -18.35
C GLY A 177 1.62 4.11 -19.24
N PHE A 178 2.93 4.05 -19.47
CA PHE A 178 3.65 5.03 -20.29
C PHE A 178 3.80 4.61 -21.75
N ALA A 179 3.52 5.54 -22.64
CA ALA A 179 3.86 5.46 -24.06
C ALA A 179 4.14 6.86 -24.61
N ARG A 180 4.80 6.95 -25.76
CA ARG A 180 5.03 8.21 -26.46
C ARG A 180 4.60 8.16 -27.92
N ASP A 181 4.35 9.34 -28.48
CA ASP A 181 4.29 9.58 -29.92
C ASP A 181 5.19 10.78 -30.23
N GLY A 182 6.38 10.52 -30.77
CA GLY A 182 7.43 11.52 -30.93
C GLY A 182 7.79 12.18 -29.58
N ALA A 183 7.56 13.49 -29.47
CA ALA A 183 7.81 14.27 -28.26
C ALA A 183 6.63 14.28 -27.27
N THR A 184 5.47 13.71 -27.64
CA THR A 184 4.28 13.70 -26.77
C THR A 184 4.33 12.48 -25.87
N LEU A 185 4.33 12.69 -24.56
CA LEU A 185 4.20 11.61 -23.58
C LEU A 185 2.72 11.35 -23.26
N TYR A 186 2.38 10.07 -23.11
CA TYR A 186 1.10 9.60 -22.62
C TYR A 186 1.29 8.75 -21.36
N TYR A 187 0.51 9.04 -20.32
CA TYR A 187 0.38 8.20 -19.13
C TYR A 187 -1.07 7.74 -19.01
N LYS A 188 -1.28 6.42 -18.94
CA LYS A 188 -2.60 5.76 -18.89
C LYS A 188 -3.60 6.29 -19.93
N GLY A 189 -3.11 6.59 -21.14
CA GLY A 189 -3.91 7.08 -22.26
C GLY A 189 -4.16 8.58 -22.30
N GLU A 190 -3.67 9.36 -21.34
CA GLU A 190 -3.79 10.83 -21.32
C GLU A 190 -2.44 11.49 -21.58
N LYS A 191 -2.46 12.66 -22.24
CA LYS A 191 -1.25 13.45 -22.49
C LYS A 191 -0.69 13.97 -21.18
N LEU A 192 0.63 13.85 -21.03
CA LEU A 192 1.37 14.39 -19.89
C LEU A 192 2.43 15.36 -20.39
N ASP A 193 2.51 16.54 -19.77
CA ASP A 193 3.49 17.57 -20.08
C ASP A 193 4.84 17.24 -19.39
N ALA A 194 5.59 16.31 -19.99
CA ALA A 194 6.90 15.88 -19.53
C ALA A 194 7.77 15.41 -20.72
N ASP A 195 9.10 15.51 -20.61
CA ASP A 195 10.02 15.01 -21.63
C ASP A 195 10.13 13.47 -21.60
N PRO A 196 9.71 12.73 -22.64
CA PRO A 196 9.75 11.28 -22.66
C PRO A 196 11.17 10.68 -22.68
N ASN A 197 12.20 11.47 -23.03
CA ASN A 197 13.56 10.93 -23.22
C ASN A 197 14.37 10.84 -21.93
N GLU A 198 13.96 11.55 -20.89
CA GLU A 198 14.70 11.69 -19.63
C GLU A 198 13.96 11.03 -18.45
N LEU A 199 12.89 10.27 -18.74
CA LEU A 199 12.07 9.59 -17.74
C LEU A 199 12.88 8.60 -16.92
N ARG A 200 12.87 8.80 -15.60
CA ARG A 200 13.47 7.89 -14.64
C ARG A 200 12.75 7.96 -13.30
N TYR A 201 12.72 6.84 -12.59
CA TYR A 201 12.23 6.80 -11.22
C TYR A 201 13.14 7.60 -10.29
N ILE A 202 12.53 8.28 -9.33
CA ILE A 202 13.27 8.71 -8.15
C ILE A 202 13.53 7.47 -7.30
N THR A 203 14.77 7.22 -6.93
CA THR A 203 15.14 6.04 -6.16
C THR A 203 14.97 6.26 -4.66
N THR A 204 14.70 5.18 -3.94
CA THR A 204 14.87 5.14 -2.49
C THR A 204 16.35 5.14 -2.12
N GLU A 205 16.68 5.37 -0.85
CA GLU A 205 18.05 5.17 -0.36
C GLU A 205 18.55 3.72 -0.52
N SER A 206 17.63 2.75 -0.57
CA SER A 206 17.92 1.35 -0.86
C SER A 206 18.02 1.02 -2.36
N GLY A 207 17.83 2.00 -3.24
CA GLY A 207 17.90 1.84 -4.70
C GLY A 207 16.64 1.26 -5.35
N ALA A 208 15.55 1.09 -4.59
CA ALA A 208 14.26 0.67 -5.15
C ALA A 208 13.59 1.82 -5.92
N ALA A 209 12.78 1.49 -6.92
CA ALA A 209 11.93 2.46 -7.59
C ALA A 209 10.84 2.96 -6.64
N SER A 210 10.56 4.27 -6.67
CA SER A 210 9.41 4.89 -6.00
C SER A 210 8.24 5.07 -6.97
N GLY A 211 7.07 5.46 -6.46
CA GLY A 211 5.97 5.96 -7.29
C GLY A 211 6.27 7.32 -7.94
N TYR A 212 7.32 8.01 -7.49
CA TYR A 212 7.78 9.28 -8.07
C TYR A 212 8.74 9.07 -9.24
N TYR A 213 8.63 9.95 -10.23
CA TYR A 213 9.53 9.97 -11.38
C TYR A 213 9.84 11.41 -11.80
N THR A 214 10.83 11.56 -12.68
CA THR A 214 11.31 12.83 -13.21
C THR A 214 11.56 12.72 -14.70
N ASP A 215 11.41 13.84 -15.41
CA ASP A 215 11.87 14.04 -16.80
C ASP A 215 13.23 14.76 -16.85
N GLY A 216 13.99 14.71 -15.75
CA GLY A 216 15.25 15.41 -15.58
C GLY A 216 15.11 16.89 -15.18
N LYS A 217 13.90 17.46 -15.16
CA LYS A 217 13.66 18.86 -14.76
C LYS A 217 12.52 19.01 -13.76
N SER A 218 11.43 18.31 -13.97
CA SER A 218 10.20 18.37 -13.16
C SER A 218 10.00 17.06 -12.40
N LEU A 219 9.31 17.15 -11.27
CA LEU A 219 8.96 16.00 -10.45
C LEU A 219 7.50 15.59 -10.71
N PHE A 220 7.22 14.28 -10.68
CA PHE A 220 5.90 13.74 -10.96
C PHE A 220 5.53 12.59 -10.02
N MET A 221 4.23 12.44 -9.76
CA MET A 221 3.60 11.28 -9.12
C MET A 221 2.31 10.96 -9.85
N GLY A 222 2.21 9.78 -10.47
CA GLY A 222 1.07 9.45 -11.34
C GLY A 222 0.85 10.50 -12.44
N PHE A 223 -0.33 11.13 -12.46
CA PHE A 223 -0.64 12.24 -13.41
C PHE A 223 -0.20 13.62 -12.92
N TYR A 224 0.25 13.74 -11.68
CA TYR A 224 0.50 15.03 -11.05
C TYR A 224 1.93 15.48 -11.32
N ARG A 225 2.08 16.65 -11.94
CA ARG A 225 3.32 17.41 -11.92
C ARG A 225 3.41 18.12 -10.58
N LEU A 226 4.46 17.82 -9.83
CA LEU A 226 4.69 18.37 -8.50
C LEU A 226 5.26 19.79 -8.61
N ASP A 227 4.85 20.66 -7.69
CA ASP A 227 5.30 22.05 -7.61
C ASP A 227 6.71 22.14 -6.97
N ALA A 228 7.69 21.51 -7.60
CA ALA A 228 9.12 21.61 -7.29
C ALA A 228 9.96 21.15 -8.49
N SER A 229 11.13 21.76 -8.66
CA SER A 229 12.10 21.32 -9.66
C SER A 229 12.87 20.11 -9.15
N TYR A 230 13.18 19.18 -10.05
CA TYR A 230 14.05 18.06 -9.75
C TYR A 230 15.48 18.53 -9.46
N SER A 231 16.11 17.88 -8.48
CA SER A 231 17.55 17.91 -8.26
C SER A 231 18.07 16.48 -8.04
N ASP A 232 19.35 16.22 -8.31
CA ASP A 232 19.94 14.88 -8.14
C ASP A 232 19.94 14.39 -6.68
N GLU A 233 19.68 15.28 -5.71
CA GLU A 233 19.57 14.91 -4.30
C GLU A 233 18.12 14.56 -3.90
N THR A 234 17.16 14.74 -4.81
CA THR A 234 15.75 14.40 -4.59
C THR A 234 15.62 12.91 -4.34
N ARG A 235 14.91 12.54 -3.29
CA ARG A 235 14.82 11.15 -2.86
C ARG A 235 13.49 10.82 -2.21
N ARG A 236 13.06 9.59 -2.39
CA ARG A 236 11.94 9.03 -1.62
C ARG A 236 12.44 8.65 -0.23
N ILE A 237 12.00 9.37 0.79
CA ILE A 237 12.53 9.21 2.16
C ILE A 237 11.77 8.20 3.00
N CYS A 238 10.46 8.02 2.79
CA CYS A 238 9.62 7.10 3.58
C CYS A 238 8.45 6.57 2.73
N TYR A 239 7.98 5.36 3.06
CA TYR A 239 6.70 4.83 2.59
C TYR A 239 5.94 4.29 3.79
N ASP A 240 4.84 4.95 4.14
CA ASP A 240 3.90 4.50 5.16
C ASP A 240 2.89 3.55 4.51
N ALA A 241 3.20 2.25 4.57
CA ALA A 241 2.37 1.20 3.99
C ALA A 241 0.96 1.12 4.61
N LYS A 242 0.75 1.67 5.80
CA LYS A 242 -0.53 1.57 6.50
C LYS A 242 -1.54 2.59 5.98
N HIS A 243 -1.07 3.78 5.65
CA HIS A 243 -1.89 4.86 5.10
C HIS A 243 -1.70 5.03 3.59
N ASP A 244 -0.85 4.20 2.95
CA ASP A 244 -0.50 4.26 1.52
C ASP A 244 0.09 5.64 1.13
N ILE A 245 1.07 6.09 1.91
CA ILE A 245 1.68 7.41 1.73
C ILE A 245 3.16 7.27 1.44
N GLU A 246 3.57 7.76 0.27
CA GLU A 246 4.96 7.84 -0.13
C GLU A 246 5.47 9.27 0.01
N TYR A 247 6.62 9.44 0.67
CA TYR A 247 7.18 10.76 0.97
C TYR A 247 8.37 11.10 0.09
N LEU A 248 8.29 12.23 -0.61
CA LEU A 248 9.39 12.80 -1.40
C LEU A 248 9.99 14.00 -0.69
N PHE A 249 11.32 14.09 -0.68
CA PHE A 249 12.04 15.26 -0.20
C PHE A 249 13.01 15.77 -1.27
N GLU A 250 12.92 17.08 -1.55
CA GLU A 250 13.82 17.81 -2.44
C GLU A 250 14.71 18.73 -1.58
N PRO A 251 15.98 18.36 -1.31
CA PRO A 251 16.81 19.04 -0.32
C PRO A 251 17.19 20.48 -0.67
N LYS A 252 17.27 20.86 -1.96
CA LYS A 252 17.77 22.20 -2.35
C LYS A 252 16.76 23.30 -2.06
N SER A 253 15.49 23.05 -2.30
CA SER A 253 14.39 23.95 -1.96
C SER A 253 13.81 23.67 -0.56
N GLY A 254 14.06 22.48 -0.02
CA GLY A 254 13.41 21.99 1.19
C GLY A 254 11.94 21.66 0.97
N ALA A 255 11.53 21.33 -0.26
CA ALA A 255 10.16 20.93 -0.57
C ALA A 255 9.90 19.50 -0.12
N VAL A 256 8.70 19.26 0.40
CA VAL A 256 8.24 17.96 0.91
C VAL A 256 6.90 17.65 0.28
N PHE A 257 6.72 16.40 -0.12
CA PHE A 257 5.46 15.87 -0.61
C PHE A 257 5.07 14.60 0.14
N ALA A 258 3.78 14.48 0.42
CA ALA A 258 3.11 13.24 0.82
C ALA A 258 2.19 12.86 -0.35
N ASN A 259 2.55 11.81 -1.09
CA ASN A 259 2.01 11.53 -2.43
C ASN A 259 2.08 12.80 -3.32
N GLU A 260 0.99 13.20 -3.96
CA GLU A 260 0.93 14.42 -4.77
C GLU A 260 0.84 15.72 -3.94
N HIS A 261 0.61 15.63 -2.64
CA HIS A 261 0.33 16.78 -1.79
C HIS A 261 1.62 17.45 -1.30
N LYS A 262 1.83 18.70 -1.72
CA LYS A 262 2.94 19.54 -1.26
C LYS A 262 2.66 20.08 0.14
N PHE A 263 3.67 20.02 1.01
CA PHE A 263 3.64 20.74 2.29
C PHE A 263 3.59 22.25 2.07
N SER A 264 3.03 22.99 3.03
CA SER A 264 2.84 24.44 2.94
C SER A 264 4.15 25.17 2.65
N ALA A 265 4.16 25.97 1.58
CA ALA A 265 5.28 26.82 1.21
C ALA A 265 5.59 27.90 2.26
N GLN A 266 4.61 28.26 3.11
CA GLN A 266 4.81 29.26 4.16
C GLN A 266 5.83 28.82 5.23
N ASN A 267 5.97 27.50 5.42
CA ASN A 267 6.89 26.89 6.37
C ASN A 267 8.08 26.23 5.67
N MET A 268 8.31 26.50 4.38
CA MET A 268 9.56 26.10 3.73
C MET A 268 10.73 27.04 4.13
N PRO A 269 11.99 26.59 4.02
CA PRO A 269 12.40 25.22 3.68
C PRO A 269 12.21 24.25 4.85
N TYR A 270 11.92 22.98 4.54
CA TYR A 270 11.89 21.91 5.54
C TYR A 270 13.22 21.16 5.62
N SER A 271 13.54 20.64 6.80
CA SER A 271 14.56 19.61 7.01
C SER A 271 13.88 18.29 7.39
N ALA A 272 14.14 17.24 6.63
CA ALA A 272 13.54 15.93 6.86
C ALA A 272 14.23 15.16 7.99
N ILE A 273 13.44 14.60 8.89
CA ILE A 273 13.86 13.76 10.01
C ILE A 273 13.16 12.41 9.84
N TYR A 274 13.87 11.39 9.38
CA TYR A 274 13.25 10.11 8.98
C TYR A 274 14.11 8.90 9.24
N SER A 275 13.47 7.78 9.54
CA SER A 275 14.14 6.50 9.68
C SER A 275 14.35 5.83 8.33
N VAL A 276 15.57 5.35 8.06
CA VAL A 276 15.82 4.52 6.87
C VAL A 276 15.14 3.16 7.11
N ASP A 277 14.43 2.65 6.12
CA ASP A 277 13.67 1.39 6.20
C ASP A 277 12.60 1.34 7.31
N ASN A 278 12.16 2.50 7.82
CA ASN A 278 11.13 2.64 8.86
C ASN A 278 11.42 1.76 10.11
N VAL A 279 12.69 1.69 10.53
CA VAL A 279 13.11 0.82 11.64
C VAL A 279 12.59 1.34 12.97
N HIS A 280 12.78 2.61 13.30
CA HIS A 280 12.29 3.21 14.54
C HIS A 280 11.34 4.38 14.33
N SER A 281 10.75 4.51 13.13
CA SER A 281 9.73 5.52 12.84
C SER A 281 8.66 4.96 11.90
N PHE A 282 7.38 5.22 12.20
CA PHE A 282 6.28 4.85 11.30
C PHE A 282 6.16 5.79 10.09
N TRP A 283 6.47 7.08 10.28
CA TRP A 283 6.43 8.14 9.26
C TRP A 283 7.53 9.18 9.55
N PRO A 284 7.91 10.05 8.59
CA PRO A 284 8.91 11.08 8.81
C PRO A 284 8.35 12.29 9.56
N LEU A 285 9.23 13.05 10.20
CA LEU A 285 8.95 14.39 10.73
C LEU A 285 9.71 15.43 9.90
N PHE A 286 9.25 16.68 9.95
CA PHE A 286 9.82 17.77 9.17
C PHE A 286 10.01 19.01 10.03
N ALA A 287 11.25 19.42 10.23
CA ALA A 287 11.55 20.68 10.90
C ALA A 287 11.44 21.85 9.93
N SER A 288 10.98 22.98 10.43
CA SER A 288 10.86 24.25 9.73
C SER A 288 11.38 25.38 10.61
N LYS A 289 11.39 26.61 10.09
CA LYS A 289 11.74 27.84 10.81
C LYS A 289 10.88 28.09 12.06
N ASP A 290 9.66 27.57 12.12
CA ASP A 290 8.70 27.90 13.18
C ASP A 290 8.23 26.68 13.99
N GLY A 291 8.70 25.47 13.69
CA GLY A 291 8.30 24.28 14.44
C GLY A 291 8.58 22.96 13.73
N ILE A 292 8.03 21.90 14.30
CA ILE A 292 8.09 20.53 13.76
C ILE A 292 6.72 20.13 13.24
N TYR A 293 6.69 19.51 12.07
CA TYR A 293 5.51 19.11 11.32
C TYR A 293 5.55 17.62 10.97
N PHE A 294 4.38 17.07 10.66
CA PHE A 294 4.22 15.77 10.01
C PHE A 294 2.97 15.78 9.13
N TRP A 295 2.78 14.71 8.35
CA TRP A 295 1.53 14.47 7.61
C TRP A 295 0.65 13.50 8.40
N ASP A 296 -0.54 13.94 8.79
CA ASP A 296 -1.53 13.08 9.43
C ASP A 296 -2.23 12.25 8.35
N GLY A 297 -1.75 11.04 8.14
CA GLY A 297 -2.28 10.13 7.12
C GLY A 297 -3.75 9.74 7.32
N SER A 298 -4.30 9.88 8.53
CA SER A 298 -5.72 9.62 8.78
C SER A 298 -6.63 10.76 8.29
N LYS A 299 -6.09 11.98 8.26
CA LYS A 299 -6.80 13.20 7.83
C LYS A 299 -6.38 13.69 6.45
N ASN A 300 -5.28 13.12 5.92
CA ASN A 300 -4.63 13.55 4.70
C ASN A 300 -4.28 15.05 4.71
N GLU A 301 -3.66 15.51 5.81
CA GLU A 301 -3.29 16.92 5.99
C GLU A 301 -1.95 17.08 6.72
N GLN A 302 -1.28 18.22 6.49
CA GLN A 302 -0.11 18.62 7.26
C GLN A 302 -0.53 19.15 8.63
N ALA A 303 0.13 18.68 9.69
CA ALA A 303 -0.10 19.13 11.06
C ALA A 303 1.21 19.59 11.72
N LYS A 304 1.14 20.71 12.44
CA LYS A 304 2.21 21.18 13.35
C LYS A 304 2.08 20.45 14.68
N ILE A 305 3.17 19.85 15.15
CA ILE A 305 3.20 19.05 16.39
C ILE A 305 4.05 19.66 17.50
N SER A 306 4.86 20.66 17.18
CA SER A 306 5.68 21.37 18.16
C SER A 306 6.12 22.73 17.61
N ASP A 307 6.32 23.70 18.51
CA ASP A 307 6.97 24.98 18.22
C ASP A 307 8.51 24.92 18.36
N TYR A 308 9.07 23.73 18.65
CA TYR A 308 10.51 23.53 18.79
C TYR A 308 11.25 23.81 17.48
N GLN A 309 12.35 24.56 17.57
CA GLN A 309 13.16 24.97 16.43
C GLN A 309 14.58 24.40 16.58
N LEU A 310 15.00 23.64 15.56
CA LEU A 310 16.38 23.17 15.44
C LEU A 310 17.33 24.35 15.25
N LYS A 311 18.61 24.17 15.61
CA LYS A 311 19.63 25.20 15.43
C LYS A 311 20.58 24.84 14.30
N GLY A 312 20.56 25.66 13.25
CA GLY A 312 21.41 25.48 12.08
C GLY A 312 21.00 24.28 11.23
N GLU A 313 22.00 23.71 10.55
CA GLU A 313 21.80 22.58 9.63
C GLU A 313 21.63 21.26 10.40
N LEU A 314 20.56 20.53 10.12
CA LEU A 314 20.35 19.18 10.66
C LEU A 314 21.05 18.14 9.77
N LYS A 315 21.91 17.31 10.37
CA LYS A 315 22.62 16.21 9.70
C LYS A 315 22.22 14.89 10.32
N ARG A 316 22.06 13.86 9.49
CA ARG A 316 21.97 12.48 9.97
C ARG A 316 23.36 12.06 10.45
N LEU A 317 23.45 11.61 11.69
CA LEU A 317 24.68 11.05 12.25
C LEU A 317 24.82 9.59 11.86
N TYR A 318 23.90 8.75 12.31
CA TYR A 318 23.83 7.32 11.99
C TYR A 318 22.45 6.79 12.32
N ALA A 319 21.92 5.86 11.52
CA ALA A 319 20.58 5.31 11.68
C ALA A 319 19.54 6.41 11.88
N ASP A 320 18.83 6.39 13.02
CA ASP A 320 17.74 7.30 13.35
C ASP A 320 18.18 8.44 14.28
N VAL A 321 19.49 8.70 14.33
CA VAL A 321 20.13 9.75 15.12
C VAL A 321 20.57 10.90 14.24
N PHE A 322 20.26 12.12 14.67
CA PHE A 322 20.51 13.37 13.98
C PHE A 322 21.25 14.35 14.89
N VAL A 323 21.98 15.28 14.29
CA VAL A 323 22.69 16.34 15.00
C VAL A 323 22.44 17.67 14.31
N ASP A 324 22.09 18.68 15.10
CA ASP A 324 22.11 20.08 14.67
C ASP A 324 23.37 20.76 15.24
N GLU A 325 23.48 22.08 15.22
CA GLU A 325 24.69 22.77 15.72
C GLU A 325 24.94 22.59 17.23
N ILE A 326 23.91 22.31 18.02
CA ILE A 326 23.99 22.33 19.49
C ILE A 326 23.63 20.99 20.14
N SER A 327 22.83 20.15 19.48
CA SER A 327 22.17 19.00 20.09
C SER A 327 22.08 17.82 19.14
N ALA A 328 22.04 16.65 19.75
CA ALA A 328 21.74 15.38 19.12
C ALA A 328 20.32 14.95 19.45
N TYR A 329 19.68 14.34 18.47
CA TYR A 329 18.30 13.91 18.51
C TYR A 329 18.16 12.48 18.03
N PHE A 330 17.14 11.77 18.49
CA PHE A 330 16.75 10.48 17.90
C PHE A 330 15.24 10.41 17.67
N LEU A 331 14.85 9.68 16.62
CA LEU A 331 13.46 9.31 16.40
C LEU A 331 13.09 8.07 17.19
N GLN A 332 11.85 8.01 17.66
CA GLN A 332 11.33 6.85 18.38
C GLN A 332 9.86 6.63 18.02
N GLN A 333 9.54 5.40 17.61
CA GLN A 333 8.17 4.97 17.43
C GLN A 333 7.56 4.44 18.73
N GLY A 334 6.26 4.62 18.89
CA GLY A 334 5.49 4.19 20.04
C GLY A 334 4.08 3.74 19.67
N GLU A 335 3.49 2.91 20.52
CA GLU A 335 2.13 2.43 20.37
C GLU A 335 1.35 2.63 21.68
N GLU A 336 0.17 3.21 21.57
CA GLU A 336 -0.75 3.39 22.69
C GLU A 336 -1.81 2.30 22.64
N TRP A 337 -1.88 1.50 23.70
CA TRP A 337 -2.80 0.37 23.81
C TRP A 337 -3.81 0.62 24.93
N GLN A 338 -5.10 0.43 24.64
CA GLN A 338 -6.16 0.52 25.63
C GLN A 338 -6.73 -0.86 25.96
N ARG A 339 -7.00 -1.10 27.25
CA ARG A 339 -7.66 -2.31 27.72
C ARG A 339 -9.18 -2.16 27.65
N SER A 340 -9.84 -3.18 27.10
CA SER A 340 -11.30 -3.31 27.03
C SER A 340 -11.75 -4.63 27.65
N LYS A 341 -13.08 -4.85 27.74
CA LYS A 341 -13.67 -6.13 28.17
C LYS A 341 -13.28 -7.30 27.25
N HIS A 342 -12.93 -7.03 25.99
CA HIS A 342 -12.60 -8.03 24.98
C HIS A 342 -11.08 -8.16 24.70
N GLY A 343 -10.24 -7.52 25.51
CA GLY A 343 -8.77 -7.57 25.37
C GLY A 343 -8.14 -6.19 25.21
N ARG A 344 -6.84 -6.16 24.88
CA ARG A 344 -6.11 -4.94 24.54
C ARG A 344 -6.24 -4.66 23.04
N HIS A 345 -6.45 -3.40 22.69
CA HIS A 345 -6.49 -2.95 21.29
C HIS A 345 -5.63 -1.71 21.12
N LEU A 346 -5.05 -1.57 19.94
CA LEU A 346 -4.24 -0.42 19.55
C LEU A 346 -5.17 0.77 19.37
N VAL A 347 -4.82 1.91 19.99
CA VAL A 347 -5.60 3.15 19.94
C VAL A 347 -4.86 4.23 19.17
N ALA A 348 -3.53 4.25 19.23
CA ALA A 348 -2.74 5.18 18.43
C ALA A 348 -1.33 4.66 18.19
N GLN A 349 -0.73 5.17 17.12
CA GLN A 349 0.71 5.08 16.86
C GLN A 349 1.30 6.47 16.98
N THR A 350 2.53 6.55 17.46
CA THR A 350 3.24 7.81 17.68
C THR A 350 4.64 7.75 17.10
N VAL A 351 5.12 8.90 16.61
CA VAL A 351 6.54 9.14 16.34
C VAL A 351 6.96 10.36 17.14
N SER A 352 7.96 10.19 17.99
CA SER A 352 8.54 11.23 18.84
C SER A 352 9.96 11.57 18.41
N LEU A 353 10.33 12.84 18.57
CA LEU A 353 11.69 13.34 18.46
C LEU A 353 12.21 13.67 19.85
N TYR A 354 13.29 13.02 20.25
CA TYR A 354 13.92 13.23 21.56
C TYR A 354 15.25 13.95 21.38
N LYS A 355 15.47 14.99 22.18
CA LYS A 355 16.78 15.62 22.37
C LYS A 355 17.47 14.97 23.56
N PHE A 356 18.69 14.44 23.38
CA PHE A 356 19.30 13.58 24.41
C PHE A 356 20.74 13.92 24.77
N ALA A 357 21.48 14.57 23.88
CA ALA A 357 22.91 14.85 24.08
C ALA A 357 23.34 16.13 23.34
N PRO A 358 24.47 16.77 23.68
CA PRO A 358 25.03 17.88 22.92
C PRO A 358 25.61 17.42 21.57
N SER A 359 25.74 18.33 20.59
CA SER A 359 26.28 17.98 19.26
C SER A 359 27.80 17.75 19.23
N SER A 360 28.58 18.28 20.17
CA SER A 360 30.04 18.23 20.10
C SER A 360 30.59 16.88 20.58
N SER A 361 31.51 16.28 19.81
CA SER A 361 32.35 15.10 20.18
C SER A 361 31.82 13.70 19.81
N TRP A 362 30.93 13.59 18.81
CA TRP A 362 30.54 12.28 18.28
C TRP A 362 31.71 11.57 17.58
N ARG A 363 32.05 10.37 18.03
CA ARG A 363 33.07 9.50 17.42
C ARG A 363 32.56 8.07 17.32
N GLU A 364 32.60 7.49 16.14
CA GLU A 364 32.29 6.07 15.97
C GLU A 364 33.36 5.21 16.66
N ILE A 365 32.90 4.26 17.47
CA ILE A 365 33.73 3.25 18.12
C ILE A 365 33.78 1.98 17.29
N GLY A 366 32.65 1.58 16.71
CA GLY A 366 32.58 0.48 15.78
C GLY A 366 31.16 0.11 15.40
N LEU A 367 31.04 -0.55 14.26
CA LEU A 367 29.77 -1.11 13.78
C LEU A 367 29.39 -2.35 14.59
N VAL A 368 28.09 -2.54 14.81
CA VAL A 368 27.54 -3.73 15.45
C VAL A 368 27.07 -4.69 14.37
N LYS A 369 27.72 -5.87 14.31
CA LYS A 369 27.49 -6.89 13.28
C LYS A 369 27.55 -6.30 11.87
N ASP A 370 28.69 -5.69 11.53
CA ASP A 370 28.94 -5.05 10.23
C ASP A 370 27.90 -3.99 9.83
N GLY A 371 27.20 -3.40 10.82
CA GLY A 371 26.17 -2.38 10.61
C GLY A 371 24.76 -2.94 10.39
N GLU A 372 24.58 -4.27 10.46
CA GLU A 372 23.27 -4.92 10.42
C GLU A 372 22.42 -4.51 11.62
N TYR A 373 23.03 -4.43 12.80
CA TYR A 373 22.32 -4.17 14.06
C TYR A 373 22.47 -2.74 14.57
N GLY A 374 23.44 -1.99 14.05
CA GLY A 374 23.67 -0.62 14.48
C GLY A 374 25.15 -0.28 14.59
N ALA A 375 25.45 0.68 15.46
CA ALA A 375 26.81 1.12 15.72
C ALA A 375 26.94 1.70 17.13
N VAL A 376 28.15 1.65 17.69
CA VAL A 376 28.49 2.27 18.98
C VAL A 376 29.22 3.58 18.72
N TYR A 377 28.76 4.65 19.36
CA TYR A 377 29.33 5.99 19.28
C TYR A 377 29.68 6.53 20.67
N ALA A 378 30.78 7.25 20.76
CA ALA A 378 31.12 8.04 21.94
C ALA A 378 30.71 9.50 21.76
N ASN A 379 30.30 10.15 22.85
CA ASN A 379 30.16 11.59 22.95
C ASN A 379 30.62 12.04 24.34
N GLY A 380 31.81 12.64 24.39
CA GLY A 380 32.52 12.90 25.63
C GLY A 380 32.82 11.59 26.35
N ASP A 381 32.47 11.52 27.64
CA ASP A 381 32.69 10.35 28.49
C ASP A 381 31.59 9.28 28.36
N LYS A 382 30.53 9.57 27.59
CA LYS A 382 29.41 8.66 27.40
C LYS A 382 29.51 7.88 26.10
N LEU A 383 28.96 6.67 26.12
CA LEU A 383 28.90 5.77 24.99
C LEU A 383 27.45 5.38 24.73
N TYR A 384 27.11 5.29 23.46
CA TYR A 384 25.76 5.04 23.00
C TYR A 384 25.75 3.96 21.94
N PHE A 385 24.84 3.00 22.07
CA PHE A 385 24.48 2.08 21.02
C PHE A 385 23.29 2.64 20.24
N PHE A 386 23.50 2.93 18.95
CA PHE A 386 22.47 3.34 18.01
C PHE A 386 21.94 2.11 17.29
N SER A 387 20.73 1.70 17.65
CA SER A 387 20.08 0.53 17.11
C SER A 387 19.62 0.76 15.67
N LYS A 388 19.77 -0.29 14.84
CA LYS A 388 19.06 -0.49 13.57
C LYS A 388 18.14 -1.71 13.60
N ILE A 389 17.91 -2.26 14.79
CA ILE A 389 17.08 -3.44 15.00
C ILE A 389 15.63 -2.99 15.11
N LYS A 390 14.77 -3.51 14.22
CA LYS A 390 13.31 -3.28 14.31
C LYS A 390 12.81 -3.63 15.71
N PRO A 391 11.77 -2.95 16.24
CA PRO A 391 11.37 -3.07 17.64
C PRO A 391 10.63 -4.38 17.98
N PHE A 392 11.30 -5.50 17.73
CA PHE A 392 10.92 -6.86 18.03
C PHE A 392 11.92 -7.43 19.04
N TYR A 393 11.59 -8.55 19.68
CA TYR A 393 12.46 -9.24 20.63
C TYR A 393 12.86 -8.43 21.89
N GLY A 394 12.13 -7.36 22.24
CA GLY A 394 12.36 -6.58 23.46
C GLY A 394 13.38 -5.45 23.33
N ILE A 395 13.97 -5.26 22.15
CA ILE A 395 14.72 -4.05 21.80
C ILE A 395 13.68 -3.08 21.27
N ARG A 396 13.38 -2.01 22.00
CA ARG A 396 12.31 -1.07 21.65
C ARG A 396 12.82 0.30 21.25
N HIS A 397 14.00 0.66 21.75
CA HIS A 397 14.50 2.02 21.64
C HIS A 397 15.54 2.15 20.53
N SER A 398 15.61 3.34 19.95
CA SER A 398 16.58 3.64 18.89
C SER A 398 17.98 3.88 19.45
N VAL A 399 18.06 4.36 20.70
CA VAL A 399 19.31 4.72 21.35
C VAL A 399 19.36 4.15 22.77
N TYR A 400 20.46 3.50 23.08
CA TYR A 400 20.80 3.01 24.42
C TYR A 400 22.12 3.63 24.88
N GLU A 401 22.19 4.14 26.11
CA GLU A 401 23.44 4.47 26.78
C GLU A 401 24.11 3.18 27.29
N VAL A 402 25.42 3.05 27.07
CA VAL A 402 26.22 1.90 27.51
C VAL A 402 26.59 2.11 28.98
N ALA A 403 25.95 1.35 29.87
CA ALA A 403 26.19 1.42 31.31
C ALA A 403 27.37 0.53 31.76
N ASP A 404 27.56 -0.61 31.08
CA ASP A 404 28.70 -1.52 31.30
C ASP A 404 29.61 -1.54 30.07
N LEU A 405 30.82 -0.99 30.20
CA LEU A 405 31.77 -0.89 29.09
C LEU A 405 32.25 -2.25 28.57
N SER A 406 32.12 -3.33 29.35
CA SER A 406 32.54 -4.67 28.92
C SER A 406 31.75 -5.19 27.72
N VAL A 407 30.52 -4.69 27.50
CA VAL A 407 29.71 -5.12 26.35
C VAL A 407 30.18 -4.54 25.03
N ILE A 408 31.04 -3.52 25.03
CA ILE A 408 31.52 -2.85 23.81
C ILE A 408 32.31 -3.84 22.96
N GLU A 409 33.22 -4.61 23.57
CA GLU A 409 33.99 -5.62 22.84
C GLU A 409 33.06 -6.64 22.19
N ILE A 410 31.97 -7.03 22.87
CA ILE A 410 30.99 -7.97 22.33
C ILE A 410 30.21 -7.36 21.16
N LEU A 411 29.81 -6.09 21.28
CA LEU A 411 29.03 -5.37 20.27
C LEU A 411 29.83 -5.09 18.99
N THR A 412 31.09 -4.65 19.13
CA THR A 412 31.89 -4.14 17.99
C THR A 412 32.87 -5.16 17.43
N ARG A 413 33.02 -6.34 18.06
CA ARG A 413 33.88 -7.40 17.51
C ARG A 413 33.29 -7.94 16.21
N PRO A 414 34.10 -8.08 15.15
CA PRO A 414 33.67 -8.77 13.93
C PRO A 414 33.32 -10.23 14.26
N SER A 415 32.03 -10.54 14.38
CA SER A 415 31.53 -11.88 14.70
C SER A 415 30.19 -12.11 14.02
N LYS A 416 30.03 -13.29 13.41
CA LYS A 416 28.73 -13.75 12.87
C LYS A 416 27.79 -14.28 13.95
N GLU A 417 28.27 -14.47 15.17
CA GLU A 417 27.51 -15.11 16.25
C GLU A 417 26.64 -14.13 17.05
N LEU A 418 26.90 -12.81 16.97
CA LEU A 418 26.10 -11.83 17.68
C LEU A 418 24.66 -11.84 17.15
N SER A 419 23.71 -12.13 18.03
CA SER A 419 22.28 -12.15 17.71
C SER A 419 21.54 -10.98 18.36
N ALA A 420 20.40 -10.60 17.78
CA ALA A 420 19.52 -9.61 18.40
C ALA A 420 19.02 -10.05 19.79
N LYS A 421 19.00 -11.37 20.05
CA LYS A 421 18.66 -11.90 21.38
C LYS A 421 19.73 -11.55 22.41
N ASP A 422 21.01 -11.62 22.05
CA ASP A 422 22.11 -11.28 22.97
C ASP A 422 22.03 -9.81 23.38
N ILE A 423 21.75 -8.92 22.42
CA ILE A 423 21.53 -7.49 22.68
C ILE A 423 20.30 -7.26 23.58
N SER A 424 19.20 -7.98 23.31
CA SER A 424 18.01 -7.95 24.18
C SER A 424 18.32 -8.40 25.62
N GLU A 425 19.20 -9.39 25.79
CA GLU A 425 19.64 -9.83 27.11
C GLU A 425 20.55 -8.80 27.80
N MET A 426 21.45 -8.13 27.08
CA MET A 426 22.26 -7.01 27.61
C MET A 426 21.36 -5.89 28.14
N ILE A 427 20.30 -5.54 27.40
CA ILE A 427 19.30 -4.54 27.84
C ILE A 427 18.60 -5.02 29.12
N LYS A 428 18.16 -6.28 29.19
CA LYS A 428 17.51 -6.83 30.39
C LYS A 428 18.41 -6.87 31.61
N ARG A 429 19.72 -7.05 31.42
CA ARG A 429 20.73 -6.99 32.49
C ARG A 429 21.08 -5.56 32.92
N GLY A 430 20.61 -4.55 32.20
CA GLY A 430 20.91 -3.14 32.47
C GLY A 430 22.30 -2.71 31.99
N GLU A 431 22.95 -3.50 31.14
CA GLU A 431 24.25 -3.17 30.54
C GLU A 431 24.08 -2.12 29.42
N LEU A 432 22.92 -2.18 28.74
CA LEU A 432 22.44 -1.18 27.80
C LEU A 432 21.15 -0.57 28.37
N VAL A 433 21.17 0.71 28.69
CA VAL A 433 20.05 1.42 29.31
C VAL A 433 19.44 2.37 28.29
N GLU A 434 18.11 2.45 28.24
CA GLU A 434 17.40 3.37 27.35
C GLU A 434 17.91 4.80 27.55
N ALA A 435 18.27 5.48 26.46
CA ALA A 435 18.78 6.84 26.57
C ALA A 435 17.65 7.79 27.03
N SER A 436 17.93 8.55 28.09
CA SER A 436 17.04 9.61 28.55
C SER A 436 17.10 10.80 27.61
N GLY A 437 15.96 11.42 27.32
CA GLY A 437 15.88 12.60 26.47
C GLY A 437 14.62 13.43 26.72
N GLU A 438 14.71 14.70 26.40
CA GLU A 438 13.58 15.62 26.36
C GLU A 438 12.77 15.36 25.09
N GLU A 439 11.48 15.04 25.22
CA GLU A 439 10.58 14.92 24.08
C GLU A 439 10.27 16.33 23.55
N VAL A 440 10.86 16.69 22.41
CA VAL A 440 10.69 18.02 21.82
C VAL A 440 9.55 18.08 20.81
N ALA A 441 9.13 16.92 20.29
CA ALA A 441 7.96 16.81 19.42
C ALA A 441 7.38 15.39 19.49
N ARG A 442 6.05 15.27 19.38
CA ARG A 442 5.34 14.00 19.27
C ARG A 442 4.20 14.13 18.27
N SER A 443 4.22 13.28 17.26
CA SER A 443 3.09 13.05 16.36
C SER A 443 2.26 11.86 16.84
N ARG A 444 0.97 11.86 16.50
CA ARG A 444 0.03 10.83 16.93
C ARG A 444 -1.07 10.64 15.89
N ILE A 445 -1.22 9.41 15.41
CA ILE A 445 -2.34 9.01 14.54
C ILE A 445 -3.21 8.02 15.31
N GLU A 446 -4.50 8.34 15.42
CA GLU A 446 -5.48 7.49 16.10
C GLU A 446 -5.96 6.34 15.20
N PHE A 447 -6.20 5.19 15.83
CA PHE A 447 -6.90 4.08 15.21
C PHE A 447 -8.34 4.06 15.68
N ASP A 448 -9.24 4.00 14.70
CA ASP A 448 -10.60 3.63 14.97
C ASP A 448 -10.62 2.21 15.55
N SER A 449 -11.05 2.12 16.81
CA SER A 449 -11.42 0.84 17.41
C SER A 449 -12.44 0.17 16.48
N PRO A 450 -12.33 -1.14 16.20
CA PRO A 450 -13.36 -1.89 15.49
C PRO A 450 -14.61 -1.99 16.40
N LYS A 451 -15.30 -0.87 16.60
CA LYS A 451 -16.50 -0.78 17.41
C LYS A 451 -17.63 -1.40 16.62
N ILE A 452 -18.09 -2.57 17.04
CA ILE A 452 -19.50 -3.02 16.95
C ILE A 452 -20.08 -3.22 15.53
N ILE A 453 -19.53 -2.61 14.49
CA ILE A 453 -19.99 -2.68 13.10
C ILE A 453 -19.89 -4.12 12.63
N LEU A 454 -18.83 -4.88 12.93
CA LEU A 454 -18.72 -6.28 12.50
C LEU A 454 -19.83 -7.17 13.10
N TYR A 455 -20.19 -6.97 14.37
CA TYR A 455 -21.23 -7.78 15.03
C TYR A 455 -22.65 -7.35 14.64
N ILE A 456 -22.89 -6.04 14.50
CA ILE A 456 -24.15 -5.52 13.96
C ILE A 456 -24.32 -5.96 12.50
N THR A 457 -23.24 -5.99 11.72
CA THR A 457 -23.31 -6.34 10.29
C THR A 457 -23.50 -7.83 10.05
N PHE A 458 -22.87 -8.72 10.83
CA PHE A 458 -23.24 -10.14 10.81
C PHE A 458 -24.70 -10.35 11.23
N GLY A 459 -25.18 -9.59 12.23
CA GLY A 459 -26.59 -9.64 12.67
C GLY A 459 -27.58 -9.14 11.63
N ILE A 460 -27.28 -8.04 10.93
CA ILE A 460 -28.13 -7.47 9.86
C ILE A 460 -28.07 -8.33 8.60
N ALA A 461 -26.89 -8.80 8.19
CA ALA A 461 -26.75 -9.70 7.05
C ALA A 461 -27.54 -11.00 7.27
N PHE A 462 -27.47 -11.56 8.49
CA PHE A 462 -28.31 -12.69 8.90
C PHE A 462 -29.81 -12.36 8.79
N PHE A 463 -30.25 -11.18 9.23
CA PHE A 463 -31.65 -10.76 9.13
C PHE A 463 -32.12 -10.55 7.68
N VAL A 464 -31.30 -9.96 6.82
CA VAL A 464 -31.62 -9.72 5.40
C VAL A 464 -31.67 -11.03 4.62
N ILE A 465 -30.77 -11.97 4.90
CA ILE A 465 -30.80 -13.32 4.31
C ILE A 465 -32.10 -14.04 4.71
N VAL A 466 -32.51 -13.96 5.97
CA VAL A 466 -33.76 -14.54 6.45
C VAL A 466 -34.99 -13.89 5.77
N LEU A 467 -35.01 -12.55 5.65
CA LEU A 467 -36.12 -11.83 5.02
C LEU A 467 -36.25 -12.12 3.51
N THR A 468 -35.14 -12.14 2.78
CA THR A 468 -35.14 -12.36 1.32
C THR A 468 -35.42 -13.81 0.94
N THR A 469 -35.00 -14.78 1.75
CA THR A 469 -35.36 -16.20 1.56
C THR A 469 -36.82 -16.49 1.88
N LEU A 470 -37.41 -15.78 2.87
CA LEU A 470 -38.84 -15.87 3.20
C LEU A 470 -39.74 -15.08 2.24
N ALA A 471 -39.21 -14.08 1.54
CA ALA A 471 -39.99 -13.18 0.68
C ALA A 471 -40.03 -13.57 -0.81
N LYS A 472 -39.57 -14.77 -1.21
CA LYS A 472 -39.88 -15.25 -2.56
C LYS A 472 -41.38 -15.54 -2.67
N PRO A 473 -42.17 -14.77 -3.44
CA PRO A 473 -43.57 -15.15 -3.68
C PRO A 473 -43.59 -16.49 -4.42
N LYS A 474 -44.53 -17.37 -4.04
CA LYS A 474 -44.88 -18.55 -4.83
C LYS A 474 -45.12 -18.08 -6.27
N ARG A 475 -44.33 -18.57 -7.23
CA ARG A 475 -44.67 -18.49 -8.65
C ARG A 475 -46.01 -19.21 -8.82
N ASP A 476 -47.04 -18.45 -9.19
CA ASP A 476 -48.32 -19.02 -9.59
C ASP A 476 -48.12 -19.69 -10.95
N GLU A 477 -48.33 -21.01 -11.01
CA GLU A 477 -48.34 -21.80 -12.25
C GLU A 477 -49.62 -21.50 -13.06
N ARG A 478 -49.82 -20.27 -13.51
CA ARG A 478 -50.83 -19.93 -14.51
C ARG A 478 -50.33 -18.73 -15.31
N ASP A 479 -49.48 -19.01 -16.29
CA ASP A 479 -49.39 -18.29 -17.56
C ASP A 479 -48.40 -19.03 -18.47
N LEU A 480 -48.83 -20.23 -18.88
CA LEU A 480 -48.37 -20.89 -20.09
C LEU A 480 -49.63 -21.28 -20.88
N ARG A 481 -50.10 -20.36 -21.72
CA ARG A 481 -50.89 -20.65 -22.91
C ARG A 481 -50.65 -19.60 -23.98
#